data_AF-A0A7R8UGR6-F1
#
_entry.id   AF-A0A7R8UGR6-F1
#
_cell.length_a   1.000
_cell.length_b   1.000
_cell.length_c   1.000
_cell.angle_alpha   90.00
_cell.angle_beta   90.00
_cell.angle_gamma   90.00
#
_symmetry.space_group_name_H-M   'P 1'
#
loop_
_entity.id
_entity.type
_entity.pdbx_description
1 polymer ?
#
loop_
_entity_poly.entity_id
_entity_poly.type
_entity_poly.pdbx_seq_one_letter_code
_entity_poly.pdbx_strand_id
1 'polypeptide(L)'
;MNQLSQSSFDLVLRVRGKEIPVHKLKLVGASRYFEGLFSGYFADSGNNVINLDQFETAAVEMVVEFIYTGQMELSVDRVADIFEVADFLQVEELLQLCERFFIKSRIRSIASASGNLEISAVRPRYKPVYKH
;
A
#
# COMPACT_ATOMS: atom_id res chain seq x y z
N MET A 1 -11.29 -13.04 -11.63
CA MET A 1 -12.06 -11.79 -11.64
C MET A 1 -13.18 -11.96 -10.63
N ASN A 2 -13.00 -11.50 -9.38
CA ASN A 2 -13.99 -11.71 -8.30
C ASN A 2 -14.97 -10.54 -8.23
N GLN A 3 -16.22 -10.87 -7.90
CA GLN A 3 -17.46 -10.09 -7.99
C GLN A 3 -17.52 -8.81 -7.12
N LEU A 4 -16.68 -7.81 -7.39
CA LEU A 4 -16.81 -6.45 -6.85
C LEU A 4 -17.05 -5.40 -7.94
N SER A 5 -17.33 -5.81 -9.18
CA SER A 5 -17.46 -4.91 -10.34
C SER A 5 -18.77 -4.11 -10.39
N GLN A 6 -19.48 -3.93 -9.28
CA GLN A 6 -20.67 -3.06 -9.18
C GLN A 6 -20.85 -2.37 -7.80
N SER A 7 -19.77 -2.10 -7.07
CA SER A 7 -19.85 -1.22 -5.89
C SER A 7 -19.53 0.21 -6.29
N SER A 8 -20.38 1.17 -5.91
CA SER A 8 -19.99 2.59 -5.92
C SER A 8 -18.78 2.77 -5.00
N PHE A 9 -17.81 3.58 -5.43
CA PHE A 9 -16.81 4.12 -4.50
C PHE A 9 -17.54 4.97 -3.45
N ASP A 10 -17.22 4.76 -2.17
CA ASP A 10 -17.85 5.41 -1.02
C ASP A 10 -16.88 6.32 -0.25
N LEU A 11 -15.67 6.48 -0.79
CA LEU A 11 -14.60 7.32 -0.27
C LEU A 11 -13.72 7.85 -1.41
N VAL A 12 -13.16 9.03 -1.22
CA VAL A 12 -12.14 9.63 -2.07
C VAL A 12 -10.90 9.94 -1.23
N LEU A 13 -9.75 9.45 -1.66
CA LEU A 13 -8.46 9.95 -1.18
C LEU A 13 -8.04 11.11 -2.07
N ARG A 14 -7.81 12.29 -1.49
CA ARG A 14 -7.29 13.44 -2.22
C ARG A 14 -5.80 13.60 -1.92
N VAL A 15 -5.00 13.68 -2.98
CA VAL A 15 -3.54 13.83 -2.89
C VAL A 15 -3.10 14.91 -3.85
N ARG A 16 -2.69 16.06 -3.31
CA ARG A 16 -2.22 17.24 -4.05
C ARG A 16 -3.20 17.65 -5.15
N GLY A 17 -4.49 17.65 -4.80
CA GLY A 17 -5.58 17.98 -5.71
C GLY A 17 -6.04 16.86 -6.65
N LYS A 18 -5.34 15.72 -6.72
CA LYS A 18 -5.81 14.54 -7.44
C LYS A 18 -6.74 13.71 -6.55
N GLU A 19 -7.87 13.30 -7.11
CA GLU A 19 -8.86 12.46 -6.42
C GLU A 19 -8.73 11.00 -6.84
N ILE A 20 -8.70 10.11 -5.85
CA ILE A 20 -8.59 8.66 -6.02
C ILE A 20 -9.83 8.04 -5.36
N PRO A 21 -10.86 7.68 -6.15
CA PRO A 21 -12.04 6.98 -5.64
C PRO A 21 -11.66 5.58 -5.14
N VAL A 22 -12.11 5.23 -3.94
CA VAL A 22 -11.80 3.95 -3.29
C VAL A 22 -13.00 3.42 -2.48
N HIS A 23 -12.89 2.17 -2.03
CA HIS A 23 -13.87 1.52 -1.17
C HIS A 23 -13.35 1.50 0.26
N LYS A 24 -14.11 2.06 1.21
CA LYS A 24 -13.77 2.04 2.65
C LYS A 24 -13.42 0.63 3.12
N LEU A 25 -14.21 -0.37 2.73
CA LEU A 25 -14.02 -1.75 3.16
C LEU A 25 -12.66 -2.34 2.73
N LYS A 26 -12.17 -1.98 1.54
CA LYS A 26 -10.85 -2.42 1.07
C LYS A 26 -9.73 -1.82 1.92
N LEU A 27 -9.87 -0.54 2.26
CA LEU A 27 -8.91 0.16 3.09
C LEU A 27 -8.90 -0.39 4.52
N VAL A 28 -10.05 -0.50 5.19
CA VAL A 28 -10.17 -1.03 6.55
C VAL A 28 -9.55 -2.42 6.67
N GLY A 29 -9.80 -3.29 5.69
CA GLY A 29 -9.28 -4.66 5.71
C GLY A 29 -7.76 -4.78 5.56
N ALA A 30 -7.06 -3.71 5.15
CA ALA A 30 -5.62 -3.72 4.89
C ALA A 30 -4.84 -2.67 5.71
N SER A 31 -5.52 -1.78 6.42
CA SER A 31 -4.91 -0.60 7.06
C SER A 31 -5.56 -0.34 8.42
N ARG A 32 -4.73 -0.39 9.47
CA ARG A 32 -5.15 -0.05 10.82
C ARG A 32 -5.49 1.43 10.98
N TYR A 33 -4.84 2.30 10.21
CA TYR A 33 -5.20 3.71 10.15
C TYR A 33 -6.67 3.90 9.74
N PHE A 34 -7.09 3.26 8.64
CA PHE A 34 -8.46 3.36 8.16
C PHE A 34 -9.46 2.61 9.06
N GLU A 35 -9.06 1.48 9.66
CA GLU A 35 -9.87 0.81 10.70
C GLU A 35 -10.14 1.73 11.89
N GLY A 36 -9.11 2.40 12.44
CA GLY A 36 -9.25 3.37 13.51
C GLY A 36 -10.06 4.60 13.11
N LEU A 37 -9.85 5.11 11.89
CA LEU A 37 -10.56 6.27 11.38
C LEU A 37 -12.06 6.00 11.22
N PHE A 38 -12.43 4.85 10.67
CA PHE A 38 -13.83 4.50 10.36
C PHE A 38 -14.56 3.81 11.52
N SER A 39 -13.86 3.36 12.57
CA SER A 39 -14.50 2.94 13.82
C SER A 39 -14.88 4.11 14.73
N GLY A 40 -14.43 5.33 14.42
CA GLY A 40 -14.67 6.54 15.19
C GLY A 40 -15.48 7.61 14.46
N TYR A 41 -15.12 8.88 14.68
CA TYR A 41 -15.83 10.10 14.25
C TYR A 41 -16.18 10.18 12.76
N PHE A 42 -15.45 9.50 11.86
CA PHE A 42 -15.69 9.59 10.42
C PHE A 42 -16.84 8.71 9.92
N ALA A 43 -17.32 7.74 10.72
CA ALA A 43 -18.43 6.86 10.34
C ALA A 43 -19.70 7.67 9.99
N ASP A 44 -19.97 8.74 10.74
CA ASP A 44 -21.21 9.54 10.64
C ASP A 44 -21.01 10.95 10.05
N SER A 45 -19.78 11.33 9.69
CA SER A 45 -19.45 12.72 9.34
C SER A 45 -19.99 13.21 7.99
N GLY A 46 -20.52 12.31 7.14
CA GLY A 46 -20.93 12.60 5.76
C GLY A 46 -19.80 13.04 4.81
N ASN A 47 -18.61 13.35 5.35
CA ASN A 47 -17.44 13.73 4.59
C ASN A 47 -16.67 12.47 4.16
N ASN A 48 -16.75 12.15 2.88
CA ASN A 48 -16.12 10.99 2.28
C ASN A 48 -14.80 11.34 1.59
N VAL A 49 -14.13 12.44 1.98
CA VAL A 49 -12.83 12.85 1.43
C VAL A 49 -11.77 12.85 2.53
N ILE A 50 -10.66 12.15 2.30
CA ILE A 50 -9.48 12.14 3.16
C ILE A 50 -8.32 12.75 2.40
N ASN A 51 -7.71 13.78 2.97
CA ASN A 51 -6.55 14.45 2.36
C ASN A 51 -5.25 13.79 2.82
N LEU A 52 -4.36 13.52 1.86
CA LEU A 52 -3.05 12.89 2.05
C LEU A 52 -1.96 13.72 1.35
N ASP A 53 -2.12 15.04 1.31
CA ASP A 53 -1.28 15.99 0.55
C ASP A 53 0.19 16.01 0.99
N GLN A 54 0.50 15.49 2.18
CA GLN A 54 1.87 15.31 2.66
C GLN A 54 2.66 14.27 1.86
N PHE A 55 2.00 13.40 1.08
CA PHE A 55 2.64 12.34 0.30
C PHE A 55 2.70 12.62 -1.19
N GLU A 56 3.60 11.91 -1.88
CA GLU A 56 3.62 11.87 -3.34
C GLU A 56 2.41 11.10 -3.87
N THR A 57 1.70 11.71 -4.83
CA THR A 57 0.49 11.13 -5.44
C THR A 57 0.73 9.72 -5.97
N ALA A 58 1.86 9.51 -6.65
CA ALA A 58 2.17 8.21 -7.24
C ALA A 58 2.48 7.14 -6.17
N ALA A 59 3.03 7.52 -5.01
CA ALA A 59 3.25 6.58 -3.91
C ALA A 59 1.90 6.12 -3.33
N VAL A 60 0.98 7.06 -3.09
CA VAL A 60 -0.38 6.74 -2.62
C VAL A 60 -1.13 5.84 -3.62
N GLU A 61 -1.04 6.12 -4.92
CA GLU A 61 -1.66 5.28 -5.95
C GLU A 61 -1.13 3.83 -5.93
N MET A 62 0.18 3.65 -5.80
CA MET A 62 0.78 2.32 -5.70
C MET A 62 0.34 1.59 -4.42
N VAL A 63 0.28 2.28 -3.27
CA VAL A 63 -0.22 1.66 -2.02
C VAL A 63 -1.69 1.26 -2.15
N VAL A 64 -2.52 2.11 -2.77
CA VAL A 64 -3.93 1.77 -3.05
C VAL A 64 -4.00 0.57 -3.99
N GLU A 65 -3.23 0.54 -5.08
CA GLU A 65 -3.19 -0.62 -5.98
C GLU A 65 -2.79 -1.90 -5.24
N PHE A 66 -1.80 -1.83 -4.34
CA PHE A 66 -1.42 -2.96 -3.49
C PHE A 66 -2.56 -3.42 -2.58
N ILE A 67 -3.31 -2.50 -1.95
CA ILE A 67 -4.48 -2.86 -1.12
C ILE A 67 -5.53 -3.64 -1.94
N TYR A 68 -5.70 -3.30 -3.22
CA TYR A 68 -6.68 -3.96 -4.09
C TYR A 68 -6.20 -5.31 -4.63
N THR A 69 -4.91 -5.41 -4.94
CA THR A 69 -4.35 -6.53 -5.72
C THR A 69 -3.52 -7.49 -4.88
N GLY A 70 -2.99 -7.02 -3.74
CA GLY A 70 -1.96 -7.69 -2.96
C GLY A 70 -0.60 -7.77 -3.66
N GLN A 71 -0.40 -7.00 -4.74
CA GLN A 71 0.79 -7.05 -5.58
C GLN A 71 1.43 -5.68 -5.70
N MET A 72 2.76 -5.66 -5.69
CA MET A 72 3.55 -4.47 -5.94
C MET A 72 4.95 -4.86 -6.40
N GLU A 73 5.49 -4.12 -7.36
CA GLU A 73 6.90 -4.18 -7.73
C GLU A 73 7.63 -2.98 -7.13
N LEU A 74 8.63 -3.25 -6.29
CA LEU A 74 9.42 -2.22 -5.63
C LEU A 74 10.69 -1.91 -6.43
N SER A 75 11.02 -0.63 -6.52
CA SER A 75 12.31 -0.14 -7.02
C SER A 75 13.04 0.66 -5.94
N VAL A 76 14.36 0.75 -6.06
CA VAL A 76 15.21 1.48 -5.09
C VAL A 76 14.84 2.96 -5.01
N ASP A 77 14.42 3.54 -6.14
CA ASP A 77 14.10 4.96 -6.23
C ASP A 77 12.74 5.31 -5.60
N ARG A 78 11.88 4.32 -5.35
CA ARG A 78 10.48 4.54 -4.91
C ARG A 78 10.14 3.89 -3.58
N VAL A 79 10.93 2.91 -3.13
CA VAL A 79 10.63 2.15 -1.91
C VAL A 79 10.59 3.03 -0.66
N ALA A 80 11.34 4.15 -0.63
CA ALA A 80 11.29 5.09 0.48
C ALA A 80 9.91 5.77 0.59
N ASP A 81 9.45 6.40 -0.49
CA ASP A 81 8.13 7.06 -0.53
C ASP A 81 6.99 6.06 -0.26
N ILE A 82 7.10 4.84 -0.78
CA ILE A 82 6.12 3.77 -0.54
C ILE A 82 6.12 3.37 0.93
N PHE A 83 7.30 3.24 1.56
CA PHE A 83 7.43 2.92 2.97
C PHE A 83 6.80 4.01 3.84
N GLU A 84 7.04 5.29 3.56
CA GLU A 84 6.46 6.40 4.32
C GLU A 84 4.92 6.38 4.28
N VAL A 85 4.33 6.14 3.10
CA VAL A 85 2.87 6.02 2.96
C VAL A 85 2.36 4.77 3.69
N ALA A 86 3.04 3.63 3.54
CA ALA A 86 2.65 2.38 4.19
C ALA A 86 2.73 2.46 5.72
N ASP A 87 3.72 3.18 6.26
CA ASP A 87 3.92 3.41 7.69
C ASP A 87 2.79 4.29 8.24
N PHE A 88 2.54 5.43 7.59
CA PHE A 88 1.46 6.32 7.99
C PHE A 88 0.08 5.65 7.93
N LEU A 89 -0.19 4.91 6.85
CA LEU A 89 -1.44 4.17 6.69
C LEU A 89 -1.44 2.85 7.45
N GLN A 90 -0.36 2.47 8.11
CA GLN A 90 -0.24 1.22 8.87
C GLN A 90 -0.65 -0.02 8.06
N VAL A 91 -0.11 -0.14 6.84
CA VAL A 91 -0.29 -1.29 5.95
C VAL A 91 0.84 -2.29 6.20
N GLU A 92 0.67 -3.12 7.21
CA GLU A 92 1.69 -4.01 7.79
C GLU A 92 2.34 -4.93 6.73
N GLU A 93 1.55 -5.55 5.86
CA GLU A 93 2.09 -6.44 4.82
C GLU A 93 3.01 -5.71 3.84
N LEU A 94 2.73 -4.44 3.57
CA LEU A 94 3.54 -3.61 2.68
C LEU A 94 4.81 -3.12 3.38
N LEU A 95 4.75 -2.80 4.68
CA LEU A 95 5.93 -2.49 5.49
C LEU A 95 6.92 -3.66 5.46
N GLN A 96 6.44 -4.87 5.74
CA GLN A 96 7.29 -6.07 5.68
C GLN A 96 7.85 -6.33 4.28
N LEU A 97 7.11 -5.99 3.22
CA LEU A 97 7.61 -6.09 1.85
C LEU A 97 8.76 -5.10 1.59
N CYS A 98 8.60 -3.85 2.04
CA CYS A 98 9.63 -2.82 1.92
C CYS A 98 10.88 -3.16 2.74
N GLU A 99 10.74 -3.61 3.99
CA GLU A 99 11.85 -4.06 4.84
C GLU A 99 12.66 -5.18 4.18
N ARG A 100 11.97 -6.22 3.66
CA ARG A 100 12.63 -7.31 2.92
C ARG A 100 13.35 -6.78 1.69
N PHE A 101 12.79 -5.80 1.00
CA PHE A 101 13.42 -5.17 -0.16
C PHE A 101 14.68 -4.40 0.23
N PHE A 102 14.66 -3.62 1.33
CA PHE A 102 15.83 -2.91 1.84
C PHE A 102 16.97 -3.87 2.22
N ILE A 103 16.67 -4.94 2.94
CA ILE A 103 17.66 -5.96 3.32
C ILE A 103 18.29 -6.58 2.06
N LYS A 104 17.47 -7.01 1.09
CA LYS A 104 17.95 -7.59 -0.17
C LYS A 104 18.80 -6.61 -0.97
N SER A 105 18.40 -5.34 -1.03
CA SER A 105 19.13 -4.30 -1.78
C SER A 105 20.49 -4.00 -1.13
N ARG A 106 20.56 -3.97 0.21
CA ARG A 106 21.82 -3.84 0.95
C ARG A 106 22.75 -5.04 0.71
N ILE A 107 22.21 -6.26 0.78
CA ILE A 107 22.99 -7.48 0.50
C ILE A 107 23.48 -7.47 -0.96
N ARG A 108 22.65 -7.06 -1.92
CA ARG A 108 23.06 -6.92 -3.32
C ARG A 108 24.24 -5.96 -3.48
N SER A 109 24.21 -4.79 -2.82
CA SER A 109 25.32 -3.83 -2.86
C SER A 109 26.62 -4.41 -2.29
N ILE A 110 26.55 -5.29 -1.29
CA ILE A 110 27.70 -5.98 -0.71
C ILE A 110 28.17 -7.12 -1.64
N ALA A 111 27.25 -7.90 -2.20
CA ALA A 111 27.55 -9.00 -3.11
C ALA A 111 28.03 -8.54 -4.50
N SER A 112 27.64 -7.35 -4.97
CA SER A 112 28.23 -6.78 -6.18
C SER A 112 29.67 -6.30 -5.96
N ALA A 113 30.05 -6.01 -4.71
CA ALA A 113 31.44 -5.73 -4.34
C ALA A 113 32.27 -7.02 -4.16
N SER A 114 31.61 -8.14 -3.84
CA SER A 114 32.21 -9.46 -3.65
C SER A 114 31.65 -10.44 -4.68
N GLY A 115 32.24 -10.45 -5.89
CA GLY A 115 31.74 -11.19 -7.06
C GLY A 115 31.00 -12.50 -6.78
N ASN A 116 29.74 -12.52 -7.25
CA ASN A 116 28.79 -13.63 -7.46
C ASN A 116 27.80 -13.97 -6.34
N LEU A 117 26.51 -13.69 -6.60
CA LEU A 117 25.41 -14.67 -6.56
C LEU A 117 24.19 -14.15 -7.35
N GLU A 118 23.63 -14.96 -8.26
CA GLU A 118 22.35 -14.68 -8.93
C GLU A 118 21.19 -14.84 -7.93
N ILE A 119 20.39 -13.80 -7.73
CA ILE A 119 19.16 -13.88 -6.94
C ILE A 119 17.98 -13.77 -7.90
N SER A 120 17.34 -14.90 -8.19
CA SER A 120 16.11 -14.93 -8.99
C SER A 120 14.99 -14.17 -8.26
N ALA A 121 14.20 -13.41 -9.02
CA ALA A 121 13.10 -12.62 -8.50
C ALA A 121 12.10 -13.52 -7.75
N VAL A 122 12.07 -13.41 -6.42
CA VAL A 122 11.04 -14.05 -5.60
C VAL A 122 9.73 -13.31 -5.87
N ARG A 123 8.85 -13.90 -6.68
CA ARG A 123 7.44 -13.49 -6.79
C ARG A 123 6.70 -14.05 -5.57
N PRO A 124 6.32 -13.24 -4.58
CA PRO A 124 5.45 -13.75 -3.52
C PRO A 124 4.06 -13.96 -4.14
N ARG A 125 3.59 -15.21 -4.22
CA ARG A 125 2.16 -15.48 -4.38
C ARG A 125 1.47 -15.15 -3.06
N TYR A 126 1.13 -13.88 -2.86
CA TYR A 126 0.29 -13.49 -1.75
C TYR A 126 -1.18 -13.76 -2.10
N LYS A 127 -1.87 -14.54 -1.26
CA LYS A 127 -3.33 -14.67 -1.29
C LYS A 127 -3.86 -13.95 -0.05
N PRO A 128 -4.63 -12.86 -0.19
CA PRO A 128 -5.28 -12.25 0.98
C PRO A 128 -6.26 -13.27 1.56
N VAL A 129 -6.07 -13.62 2.83
CA VAL A 129 -7.04 -14.42 3.60
C VAL A 129 -7.99 -13.42 4.24
N TYR A 130 -9.02 -13.03 3.50
CA TYR A 130 -10.16 -12.35 4.13
C TYR A 130 -10.89 -13.40 4.96
N LYS A 131 -10.76 -13.33 6.29
CA LYS A 131 -11.61 -14.10 7.19
C LYS A 131 -13.01 -13.47 7.15
N HIS A 132 -13.97 -14.25 6.66
CA HIS A 132 -15.40 -13.97 6.76
C HIS A 132 -15.90 -14.12 8.19
#